data_AF-A0A925TFM3-F1
#
_entry.id   AF-A0A925TFM3-F1
#
_cell.length_a   1.000
_cell.length_b   1.000
_cell.length_c   1.000
_cell.angle_alpha   90.00
_cell.angle_beta   90.00
_cell.angle_gamma   90.00
#
_symmetry.space_group_name_H-M   'P 1'
#
loop_
_entity.id
_entity.type
_entity.pdbx_description
1 polymer ?
#
loop_
_entity_poly.entity_id
_entity_poly.type
_entity_poly.pdbx_seq_one_letter_code
_entity_poly.pdbx_strand_id
1 'polypeptide(L)'
;MSTALQFPIALEDAFQRNDLSTSRRNFLKASGALVVSLGTFFGTEALAAAGAEKPAGPYTDPDFRQLDTWIVIHPDNTATFFVGKTDGGQGTGTAFRQMMCDELDIAYDKTSL
;
A
#
# COMPACT_ATOMS: atom_id res chain seq x y z
N MET A 1 -21.03 -12.80 26.45
CA MET A 1 -20.46 -11.68 27.22
C MET A 1 -20.00 -10.63 26.22
N SER A 2 -20.73 -9.52 26.11
CA SER A 2 -20.43 -8.47 25.12
C SER A 2 -19.55 -7.42 25.77
N THR A 3 -18.27 -7.37 25.38
CA THR A 3 -17.37 -6.29 25.80
C THR A 3 -17.75 -5.04 25.02
N ALA A 4 -18.52 -4.14 25.64
CA ALA A 4 -18.72 -2.82 25.10
C ALA A 4 -17.38 -2.06 25.12
N LEU A 5 -17.06 -1.34 24.04
CA LEU A 5 -15.93 -0.43 24.01
C LEU A 5 -16.19 0.67 25.04
N GLN A 6 -15.50 0.63 26.17
CA GLN A 6 -15.60 1.66 27.20
C GLN A 6 -14.82 2.89 26.70
N PHE A 7 -15.53 3.96 26.39
CA PHE A 7 -14.89 5.21 25.98
C PHE A 7 -14.46 6.02 27.22
N PRO A 8 -13.44 6.88 27.11
CA PRO A 8 -13.12 7.82 28.18
C PRO A 8 -14.27 8.81 28.40
N ILE A 9 -14.57 9.15 29.65
CA ILE A 9 -15.68 10.04 30.06
C ILE A 9 -15.66 11.38 29.30
N ALA A 10 -14.47 11.94 29.05
CA ALA A 10 -14.31 13.18 28.29
C ALA A 10 -14.85 13.09 26.85
N LEU A 11 -14.80 11.90 26.24
CA LEU A 11 -15.31 11.64 24.89
C LEU A 11 -16.82 11.46 24.91
N GLU A 12 -17.36 10.78 25.93
CA GLU A 12 -18.80 10.60 26.16
C GLU A 12 -19.49 11.97 26.37
N ASP A 13 -18.89 12.84 27.20
CA ASP A 13 -19.35 14.20 27.42
C ASP A 13 -19.28 15.07 26.15
N ALA A 14 -18.29 14.84 25.28
CA ALA A 14 -18.17 15.58 24.02
C ALA A 14 -19.26 15.17 23.01
N PHE A 15 -19.66 13.90 23.01
CA PHE A 15 -20.77 13.42 22.19
C PHE A 15 -22.12 13.89 22.73
N GLN A 16 -22.34 13.88 24.05
CA GLN A 16 -23.59 14.36 24.65
C GLN A 16 -23.81 15.86 24.47
N ARG A 17 -22.74 16.67 24.44
CA ARG A 17 -22.84 18.13 24.23
C ARG A 17 -23.17 18.54 22.79
N ASN A 18 -22.99 17.66 21.81
CA ASN A 18 -23.25 17.95 20.41
C ASN A 18 -24.54 17.27 19.94
N ASP A 19 -25.64 18.02 19.87
CA ASP A 19 -26.87 17.53 19.27
C ASP A 19 -26.71 17.43 17.73
N LEU A 20 -26.46 16.21 17.26
CA LEU A 20 -26.25 15.87 15.85
C LEU A 20 -27.54 16.00 15.02
N SER A 21 -28.71 16.13 15.65
CA SER A 21 -30.01 16.01 14.98
C SER A 21 -30.52 17.30 14.32
N THR A 22 -29.91 18.47 14.58
CA THR A 22 -30.55 19.75 14.24
C THR A 22 -29.91 20.53 13.07
N SER A 23 -28.70 20.20 12.59
CA SER A 23 -28.14 20.88 11.39
C SER A 23 -26.95 20.18 10.72
N ARG A 24 -26.90 20.20 9.38
CA ARG A 24 -25.74 19.77 8.55
C ARG A 24 -24.41 20.40 9.02
N ARG A 25 -24.44 21.64 9.49
CA ARG A 25 -23.26 22.35 10.00
C ARG A 25 -22.72 21.72 11.28
N ASN A 26 -23.61 21.29 12.17
CA ASN A 26 -23.22 20.65 13.43
C ASN A 26 -22.75 19.23 13.19
N PHE A 27 -23.38 18.52 12.25
CA PHE A 27 -22.90 17.23 11.77
C PHE A 27 -21.46 17.32 11.25
N LEU A 28 -21.15 18.24 10.33
CA LEU A 28 -19.79 18.40 9.79
C LEU A 28 -18.75 18.82 10.84
N LYS A 29 -19.16 19.59 11.86
CA LYS A 29 -18.28 19.94 13.00
C LYS A 29 -17.96 18.72 13.88
N ALA A 30 -18.90 17.80 14.02
CA ALA A 30 -18.77 16.65 14.91
C ALA A 30 -18.32 15.36 14.20
N SER A 31 -18.47 15.26 12.88
CA SER A 31 -18.19 14.05 12.09
C SER A 31 -16.72 13.86 11.72
N GLY A 32 -15.84 14.80 12.08
CA GLY A 32 -14.40 14.68 11.84
C GLY A 32 -13.68 14.22 13.10
N ALA A 33 -13.28 12.96 13.16
CA ALA A 33 -12.39 12.45 14.21
C ALA A 33 -11.11 11.92 13.55
N LEU A 34 -9.95 12.40 14.00
CA LEU A 34 -8.65 11.89 13.62
C LEU A 34 -8.14 10.98 14.75
N VAL A 35 -8.14 9.67 14.51
CA VAL A 35 -7.53 8.70 15.42
C VAL A 35 -6.08 8.51 15.00
N VAL A 36 -5.14 8.98 15.83
CA VAL A 36 -3.70 8.76 15.62
C VAL A 36 -3.22 7.73 16.63
N SER A 37 -2.82 6.55 16.15
CA SER A 37 -2.16 5.53 16.96
C SER A 37 -0.65 5.59 16.71
N LEU A 38 0.13 5.99 17.72
CA LEU A 38 1.58 5.87 17.67
C LEU A 38 1.98 4.54 18.29
N GLY A 39 2.32 3.57 17.44
CA GLY A 39 3.06 2.39 17.88
C GLY A 39 4.54 2.71 17.98
N THR A 40 5.18 2.37 19.08
CA THR A 40 6.65 2.29 19.14
C THR A 40 7.10 1.13 18.26
N PHE A 41 7.54 1.43 17.04
CA PHE A 41 8.27 0.50 16.20
C PHE A 41 9.68 0.35 16.77
N PHE A 42 9.86 -0.54 17.75
CA PHE A 42 11.19 -1.09 18.01
C PHE A 42 11.52 -2.02 16.83
N GLY A 43 12.24 -1.46 15.85
CA GLY A 43 12.98 -2.16 14.80
C GLY A 43 12.38 -3.46 14.28
N THR A 44 11.48 -3.38 13.30
CA THR A 44 11.07 -4.55 12.51
C THR A 44 12.15 -5.04 11.54
N GLU A 45 13.34 -4.43 11.51
CA GLU A 45 14.46 -4.88 10.68
C GLU A 45 14.86 -6.33 11.01
N ALA A 46 14.72 -6.76 12.27
CA ALA A 46 15.04 -8.13 12.68
C ALA A 46 14.03 -9.18 12.17
N LEU A 47 12.78 -8.80 11.87
CA LEU A 47 11.78 -9.71 11.31
C LEU A 47 11.88 -9.83 9.78
N ALA A 48 12.45 -8.84 9.10
CA ALA A 48 12.75 -8.92 7.67
C ALA A 48 13.96 -9.82 7.36
N ALA A 49 14.84 -10.05 8.34
CA ALA A 49 16.02 -10.90 8.21
C ALA A 49 15.73 -12.42 8.33
N ALA A 50 14.50 -12.82 8.68
CA ALA A 50 14.08 -14.21 8.71
C ALA A 50 13.63 -14.74 7.32
N GLY A 51 14.22 -14.21 6.25
CA GLY A 51 14.09 -14.78 4.92
C GLY A 51 14.86 -16.10 4.88
N ALA A 52 14.15 -17.21 4.67
CA ALA A 52 14.76 -18.51 4.41
C ALA A 52 15.94 -18.36 3.43
N GLU A 53 17.07 -18.98 3.73
CA GLU A 53 18.23 -19.03 2.83
C GLU A 53 17.77 -19.58 1.48
N LYS A 54 17.54 -18.66 0.54
CA LYS A 54 17.22 -19.01 -0.83
C LYS A 54 18.51 -19.56 -1.42
N PRO A 55 18.49 -20.73 -2.08
CA PRO A 55 19.69 -21.24 -2.74
C PRO A 55 20.23 -20.14 -3.67
N ALA A 56 21.49 -19.78 -3.48
CA ALA A 56 22.14 -18.73 -4.25
C ALA A 56 22.03 -19.10 -5.73
N GLY A 57 21.21 -18.35 -6.46
CA GLY A 57 21.12 -18.48 -7.91
C GLY A 57 22.44 -18.08 -8.57
N PRO A 58 22.57 -18.28 -9.88
CA PRO A 58 23.77 -17.86 -10.62
C PRO A 58 23.94 -16.32 -10.69
N TYR A 59 22.98 -15.56 -10.18
CA TYR A 59 22.96 -14.09 -10.19
C TYR A 59 23.08 -13.55 -8.78
N THR A 60 23.84 -12.46 -8.63
CA THR A 60 23.94 -11.72 -7.37
C THR A 60 22.59 -11.08 -7.05
N ASP A 61 22.15 -11.21 -5.80
CA ASP A 61 20.98 -10.50 -5.33
C ASP A 61 21.26 -8.98 -5.34
N PRO A 62 20.49 -8.19 -6.12
CA PRO A 62 20.68 -6.75 -6.16
C PRO A 62 20.30 -6.11 -4.82
N ASP A 63 21.03 -5.06 -4.44
CA ASP A 63 20.64 -4.21 -3.31
C ASP A 63 19.27 -3.58 -3.62
N PHE A 64 18.26 -3.89 -2.80
CA PHE A 64 16.89 -3.40 -2.98
C PHE A 64 16.79 -1.87 -2.95
N ARG A 65 17.77 -1.18 -2.36
CA ARG A 65 17.83 0.29 -2.35
C ARG A 65 18.23 0.89 -3.70
N GLN A 66 18.73 0.05 -4.61
CA GLN A 66 19.17 0.43 -5.95
C GLN A 66 18.23 -0.10 -7.04
N LEU A 67 17.15 -0.79 -6.65
CA LEU A 67 16.11 -1.29 -7.56
C LEU A 67 15.02 -0.23 -7.76
N ASP A 68 14.98 0.37 -8.96
CA ASP A 68 13.87 1.25 -9.38
C ASP A 68 12.79 0.49 -10.14
N THR A 69 13.19 -0.35 -11.10
CA THR A 69 12.29 -1.05 -12.02
C THR A 69 12.84 -2.45 -12.31
N TRP A 70 11.98 -3.47 -12.37
CA TRP A 70 12.38 -4.83 -12.74
C TRP A 70 11.26 -5.58 -13.48
N ILE A 71 11.62 -6.68 -14.12
CA ILE A 71 10.73 -7.49 -14.95
C ILE A 71 10.88 -8.95 -14.56
N VAL A 72 9.77 -9.68 -14.53
CA VAL A 72 9.73 -11.14 -14.39
C VAL A 72 9.20 -11.72 -15.69
N ILE A 73 9.99 -12.56 -16.35
CA ILE A 73 9.57 -13.33 -17.52
C ILE A 73 9.17 -14.72 -17.04
N HIS A 74 7.94 -15.13 -17.32
CA HIS A 74 7.39 -16.40 -16.87
C HIS A 74 7.61 -17.50 -17.92
N PRO A 75 7.64 -18.79 -17.50
CA PRO A 75 7.82 -19.91 -18.43
C PRO A 75 6.70 -20.07 -19.47
N ASP A 76 5.53 -19.47 -19.25
CA ASP A 76 4.36 -19.52 -20.14
C ASP A 76 4.31 -18.38 -21.17
N ASN A 77 5.44 -17.67 -21.36
CA ASN A 77 5.57 -16.50 -22.23
C ASN A 77 4.67 -15.32 -21.83
N THR A 78 4.39 -15.18 -20.53
CA THR A 78 3.85 -13.95 -19.95
C THR A 78 4.94 -13.16 -19.23
N ALA A 79 4.69 -11.88 -18.94
CA ALA A 79 5.63 -11.05 -18.20
C ALA A 79 4.94 -10.17 -17.15
N THR A 80 5.60 -9.97 -16.02
CA THR A 80 5.17 -8.99 -15.02
C THR A 80 6.20 -7.89 -14.90
N PHE A 81 5.75 -6.65 -15.02
CA PHE A 81 6.57 -5.45 -14.94
C PHE A 81 6.37 -4.77 -13.58
N PHE A 82 7.45 -4.30 -12.98
CA PHE A 82 7.41 -3.57 -11.72
C PHE A 82 8.14 -2.26 -11.90
N VAL A 83 7.43 -1.14 -11.69
CA VAL A 83 7.95 0.20 -11.93
C VAL A 83 7.84 1.02 -10.64
N GLY A 84 8.97 1.55 -10.16
CA GLY A 84 9.05 2.33 -8.93
C GLY A 84 8.36 3.70 -8.98
N LYS A 85 7.84 4.09 -10.14
CA LYS A 85 7.15 5.37 -10.34
C LYS A 85 5.69 5.28 -9.92
N THR A 86 5.31 6.07 -8.92
CA THR A 86 3.90 6.25 -8.54
C THR A 86 3.08 6.89 -9.67
N ASP A 87 1.92 6.30 -9.96
CA ASP A 87 0.86 6.88 -10.79
C ASP A 87 -0.14 7.64 -9.89
N GLY A 88 -0.41 8.90 -10.22
CA GLY A 88 -1.36 9.77 -9.52
C GLY A 88 -2.70 9.89 -10.24
N GLY A 89 -2.97 9.02 -11.22
CA GLY A 89 -4.19 9.02 -12.03
C GLY A 89 -4.02 9.52 -13.46
N GLN A 90 -2.78 9.81 -13.89
CA GLN A 90 -2.47 10.25 -15.25
C GLN A 90 -2.33 9.08 -16.25
N GLY A 91 -2.33 7.84 -15.79
CA GLY A 91 -2.20 6.65 -16.65
C GLY A 91 -0.75 6.35 -17.05
N THR A 92 0.22 6.76 -16.24
CA THR A 92 1.64 6.46 -16.45
C THR A 92 1.91 4.96 -16.47
N GLY A 93 1.17 4.16 -15.66
CA GLY A 93 1.30 2.71 -15.69
C GLY A 93 0.97 2.11 -17.06
N THR A 94 -0.08 2.62 -17.72
CA THR A 94 -0.46 2.16 -19.07
C THR A 94 0.64 2.44 -20.09
N ALA A 95 1.22 3.65 -20.07
CA ALA A 95 2.29 4.03 -20.99
C ALA A 95 3.55 3.17 -20.77
N PHE A 96 3.97 2.94 -19.52
CA PHE A 96 5.11 2.07 -19.22
C PHE A 96 4.90 0.65 -19.74
N ARG A 97 3.74 0.06 -19.47
CA ARG A 97 3.43 -1.29 -19.94
C ARG A 97 3.42 -1.39 -21.46
N GLN A 98 2.90 -0.39 -22.17
CA GLN A 98 2.94 -0.34 -23.65
C GLN A 98 4.38 -0.28 -24.17
N MET A 99 5.21 0.62 -23.63
CA MET A 99 6.62 0.72 -24.04
C MET A 99 7.40 -0.58 -23.79
N MET A 100 7.16 -1.24 -22.65
CA MET A 100 7.80 -2.52 -22.32
C MET A 100 7.30 -3.67 -23.21
N CYS A 101 6.01 -3.66 -23.56
CA CYS A 101 5.45 -4.61 -24.53
C CYS A 101 6.10 -4.47 -25.91
N ASP A 102 6.24 -3.23 -26.39
CA ASP A 102 6.88 -2.95 -27.68
C ASP A 102 8.36 -3.37 -27.69
N GLU A 103 9.10 -3.08 -26.61
CA GLU A 103 10.53 -3.43 -26.51
C GLU A 103 10.76 -4.96 -26.45
N LEU A 104 9.88 -5.69 -25.78
CA LEU A 104 9.99 -7.14 -25.61
C LEU A 104 9.26 -7.96 -26.68
N ASP A 105 8.59 -7.30 -27.64
CA ASP A 105 7.71 -7.93 -28.63
C ASP A 105 6.70 -8.91 -28.00
N ILE A 106 6.09 -8.48 -26.89
CA ILE A 106 5.12 -9.27 -26.12
C ILE A 106 3.73 -8.61 -26.16
N ALA A 107 2.72 -9.42 -26.49
CA ALA A 107 1.34 -8.96 -26.56
C ALA A 107 0.87 -8.37 -25.22
N TYR A 108 0.13 -7.27 -25.28
CA TYR A 108 -0.31 -6.54 -24.08
C TYR A 108 -1.09 -7.43 -23.12
N ASP A 109 -2.01 -8.27 -23.62
CA ASP A 109 -2.82 -9.19 -22.83
C ASP A 109 -2.02 -10.30 -22.10
N LYS A 110 -0.76 -10.51 -22.48
CA LYS A 110 0.18 -11.44 -21.82
C LYS A 110 1.05 -10.77 -20.75
N THR A 111 0.82 -9.50 -20.45
CA THR A 111 1.62 -8.79 -19.44
C THR A 111 0.78 -8.30 -18.27
N SER A 112 1.43 -7.97 -17.15
CA SER A 112 0.84 -7.26 -16.02
C SER A 112 1.80 -6.20 -15.49
N LEU A 113 1.26 -5.14 -14.90
CA LEU A 113 2.01 -4.05 -14.26
C LEU A 113 1.39 -3.73 -12.91
#